data_AF-A0A1B8ARI9-F1
#
_entry.id   AF-A0A1B8ARI9-F1
#
_cell.length_a   1.000
_cell.length_b   1.000
_cell.length_c   1.000
_cell.angle_alpha   90.00
_cell.angle_beta   90.00
_cell.angle_gamma   90.00
#
_symmetry.space_group_name_H-M   'P 1'
#
loop_
_entity.id
_entity.type
_entity.pdbx_description
1 polymer ?
#
loop_
_entity_poly.entity_id
_entity_poly.type
_entity_poly.pdbx_seq_one_letter_code
_entity_poly.pdbx_strand_id
1 'polypeptide(L)'
;MHFPTVLASIAAFSSAAIAAPPKEKPYVGVAIMTVNAPISGEHSTLPQNVPLGVLTHQDGVQITELEIVNAFSTVKGVKAPKNDQIVCQMYKDQYGTLPGSAEFTVENPAVISTNSVDLGWILCRVKASS
;
A
#
# COMPACT_ATOMS: atom_id res chain seq x y z
N MET A 1 -1.21 69.85 -28.02
CA MET A 1 -1.68 68.50 -27.63
C MET A 1 -0.45 67.63 -27.43
N HIS A 2 -0.22 67.12 -26.22
CA HIS A 2 0.38 65.81 -25.92
C HIS A 2 0.89 65.77 -24.47
N PHE A 3 0.29 64.88 -23.68
CA PHE A 3 0.84 64.38 -22.43
C PHE A 3 0.95 62.86 -22.60
N PRO A 4 2.12 62.23 -22.32
CA PRO A 4 2.25 60.79 -22.42
C PRO A 4 1.68 60.17 -21.15
N THR A 5 0.72 59.25 -21.32
CA THR A 5 0.15 58.46 -20.24
C THR A 5 1.09 57.31 -19.91
N VAL A 6 1.69 57.32 -18.71
CA VAL A 6 2.51 56.21 -18.21
C VAL A 6 1.57 55.17 -17.60
N LEU A 7 1.44 54.01 -18.24
CA LEU A 7 0.74 52.85 -17.70
C LEU A 7 1.70 52.08 -16.77
N ALA A 8 1.40 52.10 -15.47
CA ALA A 8 2.08 51.28 -14.48
C ALA A 8 1.39 49.92 -14.35
N SER A 9 2.06 48.86 -14.81
CA SER A 9 1.61 47.48 -14.68
C SER A 9 2.00 46.92 -13.32
N ILE A 10 1.02 46.60 -12.47
CA ILE A 10 1.26 45.97 -11.16
C ILE A 10 1.32 44.46 -11.39
N ALA A 11 2.51 43.86 -11.30
CA ALA A 11 2.67 42.40 -11.30
C ALA A 11 2.33 41.86 -9.90
N ALA A 12 1.21 41.18 -9.76
CA ALA A 12 0.87 40.45 -8.54
C ALA A 12 1.69 39.15 -8.48
N PHE A 13 2.59 39.06 -7.49
CA PHE A 13 3.33 37.83 -7.20
C PHE A 13 2.45 36.90 -6.35
N SER A 14 1.89 35.87 -6.98
CA SER A 14 1.16 34.80 -6.28
C SER A 14 2.16 33.86 -5.61
N SER A 15 2.38 34.00 -4.31
CA SER A 15 3.16 33.04 -3.53
C SER A 15 2.40 31.72 -3.42
N ALA A 16 2.79 30.73 -4.22
CA ALA A 16 2.31 29.36 -4.05
C ALA A 16 2.93 28.78 -2.75
N ALA A 17 2.10 28.64 -1.71
CA ALA A 17 2.49 27.89 -0.53
C ALA A 17 2.54 26.40 -0.90
N ILE A 18 3.75 25.86 -1.05
CA ILE A 18 3.95 24.42 -1.22
C ILE A 18 3.72 23.79 0.16
N ALA A 19 2.58 23.13 0.35
CA ALA A 19 2.33 22.35 1.55
C ALA A 19 3.34 21.20 1.62
N ALA A 20 4.06 21.08 2.74
CA ALA A 20 4.94 19.96 2.97
C ALA A 20 4.12 18.65 3.03
N PRO A 21 4.63 17.54 2.47
CA PRO A 21 3.93 16.26 2.54
C PRO A 21 3.71 15.84 4.00
N PRO A 22 2.54 15.26 4.33
CA PRO A 22 2.26 14.80 5.68
C PRO A 22 3.31 13.77 6.11
N LYS A 23 3.87 13.94 7.32
CA LYS A 23 4.78 12.94 7.90
C LYS A 23 3.99 11.67 8.20
N GLU A 24 4.35 10.56 7.56
CA GLU A 24 3.78 9.25 7.88
C GLU A 24 4.01 8.92 9.37
N LYS A 25 2.96 8.43 10.03
CA LYS A 25 3.05 8.03 11.45
C LYS A 25 3.89 6.74 11.53
N PRO A 26 4.85 6.61 12.46
CA PRO A 26 5.60 5.38 12.64
C PRO A 26 4.69 4.19 12.92
N TYR A 27 5.00 3.04 12.32
CA TYR A 27 4.27 1.79 12.42
C TYR A 27 5.18 0.56 12.30
N VAL A 28 4.66 -0.58 12.74
CA VAL A 28 5.19 -1.91 12.42
C VAL A 28 4.34 -2.48 11.30
N GLY A 29 4.97 -2.99 10.25
CA GLY A 29 4.29 -3.42 9.05
C GLY A 29 4.88 -4.69 8.45
N VAL A 30 4.25 -5.11 7.37
CA VAL A 30 4.62 -6.26 6.55
C VAL A 30 4.78 -5.76 5.13
N ALA A 31 5.93 -6.05 4.52
CA ALA A 31 6.14 -5.86 3.10
C ALA A 31 5.55 -7.08 2.38
N ILE A 32 4.58 -6.81 1.52
CA ILE A 32 3.92 -7.77 0.64
C ILE A 32 4.44 -7.54 -0.78
N MET A 33 4.70 -8.60 -1.52
CA MET A 33 4.84 -8.54 -2.97
C MET A 33 3.48 -8.88 -3.58
N THR A 34 2.91 -7.96 -4.34
CA THR A 34 1.77 -8.26 -5.19
C THR A 34 2.30 -8.77 -6.52
N VAL A 35 1.90 -9.98 -6.91
CA VAL A 35 2.33 -10.62 -8.16
C VAL A 35 1.13 -10.67 -9.09
N ASN A 36 1.32 -10.24 -10.34
CA ASN A 36 0.36 -10.41 -11.42
C ASN A 36 1.03 -11.22 -12.53
N ALA A 37 0.70 -12.50 -12.62
CA ALA A 37 1.22 -13.45 -13.58
C ALA A 37 0.07 -14.28 -14.18
N PRO A 38 -0.84 -13.64 -14.95
CA PRO A 38 -1.98 -14.34 -15.54
C PRO A 38 -1.51 -15.36 -16.59
N ILE A 39 -2.36 -16.36 -16.89
CA ILE A 39 -2.08 -17.36 -17.95
C ILE A 39 -1.72 -16.70 -19.29
N SER A 40 -2.34 -15.57 -19.60
CA SER A 40 -2.04 -14.75 -20.77
C SER A 40 -1.93 -13.28 -20.37
N GLY A 41 -0.83 -12.63 -20.74
CA GLY A 41 -0.57 -11.22 -20.44
C GLY A 41 0.85 -10.98 -19.97
N GLU A 42 1.14 -9.75 -19.57
CA GLU A 42 2.43 -9.38 -19.01
C GLU A 42 2.52 -9.73 -17.53
N HIS A 43 3.70 -10.18 -17.12
CA HIS A 43 3.99 -10.45 -15.72
C HIS A 43 4.51 -9.18 -15.06
N SER A 44 4.03 -8.88 -13.87
CA SER A 44 4.49 -7.74 -13.07
C SER A 44 4.47 -8.04 -11.59
N THR A 45 5.32 -7.33 -10.86
CA THR A 45 5.36 -7.37 -9.40
C THR A 45 5.44 -5.96 -8.85
N LEU A 46 4.82 -5.73 -7.69
CA LEU A 46 4.83 -4.44 -7.02
C LEU A 46 4.89 -4.65 -5.49
N PRO A 47 5.84 -4.01 -4.79
CA PRO A 47 5.88 -4.06 -3.35
C PRO A 47 4.79 -3.17 -2.75
N GLN A 48 4.14 -3.67 -1.70
CA GLN A 48 3.15 -2.94 -0.91
C GLN A 48 3.43 -3.11 0.58
N ASN A 49 3.41 -2.02 1.33
CA ASN A 49 3.55 -2.04 2.78
C ASN A 49 2.17 -2.08 3.44
N VAL A 50 1.96 -3.06 4.31
CA VAL A 50 0.72 -3.25 5.07
C VAL A 50 1.02 -3.08 6.56
N PRO A 51 0.57 -2.00 7.22
CA PRO A 51 0.69 -1.87 8.66
C PRO A 51 -0.04 -3.01 9.39
N LEU A 52 0.57 -3.54 10.45
CA LEU A 52 -0.06 -4.61 11.24
C LEU A 52 -1.36 -4.12 11.88
N GLY A 53 -2.41 -4.93 11.76
CA GLY A 53 -3.73 -4.64 12.32
C GLY A 53 -4.51 -3.55 11.58
N VAL A 54 -4.03 -3.09 10.43
CA VAL A 54 -4.70 -2.08 9.60
C VAL A 54 -5.09 -2.69 8.26
N LEU A 55 -6.37 -2.58 7.93
CA LEU A 55 -6.87 -2.98 6.62
C LEU A 55 -6.34 -2.00 5.56
N THR A 56 -5.59 -2.51 4.58
CA THR A 56 -4.87 -1.69 3.59
C THR A 56 -5.25 -2.10 2.17
N HIS A 57 -5.49 -1.12 1.31
CA HIS A 57 -5.79 -1.33 -0.10
C HIS A 57 -4.98 -0.37 -0.97
N GLN A 58 -4.75 -0.76 -2.22
CA GLN A 58 -4.13 0.07 -3.23
C GLN A 58 -4.92 -0.06 -4.53
N ASP A 59 -5.51 1.05 -4.96
CA ASP A 59 -6.32 1.11 -6.18
C ASP A 59 -5.48 0.84 -7.44
N GLY A 60 -6.11 0.24 -8.44
CA GLY A 60 -5.51 0.03 -9.77
C GLY A 60 -4.42 -1.05 -9.82
N VAL A 61 -4.22 -1.80 -8.74
CA VAL A 61 -3.32 -2.95 -8.72
C VAL A 61 -4.10 -4.20 -9.10
N GLN A 62 -3.61 -4.90 -10.12
CA GLN A 62 -4.10 -6.23 -10.48
C GLN A 62 -3.15 -7.28 -9.93
N ILE A 63 -3.69 -8.42 -9.51
CA ILE A 63 -2.94 -9.51 -8.92
C ILE A 63 -3.44 -10.87 -9.40
N THR A 64 -2.56 -11.85 -9.27
CA THR A 64 -2.85 -13.29 -9.28
C THR A 64 -2.38 -13.95 -7.99
N GLU A 65 -1.42 -13.34 -7.28
CA GLU A 65 -0.81 -13.90 -6.08
C GLU A 65 -0.34 -12.80 -5.11
N LEU A 66 -0.29 -13.14 -3.82
CA LEU A 66 0.25 -12.30 -2.74
C LEU A 66 1.30 -13.07 -1.94
N GLU A 67 2.46 -12.46 -1.75
CA GLU A 67 3.59 -13.05 -1.02
C GLU A 67 4.03 -12.16 0.14
N ILE A 68 4.33 -12.75 1.30
CA ILE A 68 4.96 -12.03 2.41
C ILE A 68 6.47 -12.01 2.18
N VAL A 69 7.06 -10.81 2.05
CA VAL A 69 8.52 -10.65 1.91
C VAL A 69 9.18 -10.57 3.29
N ASN A 70 8.76 -9.62 4.12
CA ASN A 70 9.29 -9.47 5.48
C ASN A 70 8.40 -8.61 6.39
N ALA A 71 8.53 -8.79 7.69
CA ALA A 71 8.08 -7.80 8.67
C ALA A 71 9.13 -6.69 8.86
N PHE A 72 8.70 -5.47 9.14
CA PHE A 72 9.56 -4.33 9.41
C PHE A 72 8.98 -3.40 10.47
N SER A 73 9.82 -2.54 11.05
CA SER A 73 9.43 -1.51 12.02
C SER A 73 10.05 -0.19 11.62
N THR A 74 9.22 0.84 11.48
CA THR A 74 9.67 2.24 11.32
C THR A 74 9.81 2.94 12.67
N VAL A 75 9.44 2.27 13.77
CA VAL A 75 9.49 2.80 15.13
C VAL A 75 10.87 2.56 15.73
N LYS A 76 11.57 3.64 16.09
CA LYS A 76 12.91 3.56 16.69
C LYS A 76 12.91 2.71 17.96
N GLY A 77 13.79 1.71 18.01
CA GLY A 77 13.96 0.83 19.17
C GLY A 77 12.94 -0.31 19.29
N VAL A 78 11.94 -0.38 18.39
CA VAL A 78 10.96 -1.48 18.36
C VAL A 78 11.37 -2.48 17.29
N LYS A 79 11.52 -3.75 17.68
CA LYS A 79 11.78 -4.85 16.75
C LYS A 79 10.47 -5.29 16.09
N ALA A 80 10.53 -5.56 14.80
CA ALA A 80 9.42 -6.21 14.11
C ALA A 80 9.26 -7.66 14.60
N PRO A 81 8.05 -8.24 14.54
CA PRO A 81 7.84 -9.68 14.71
C PRO A 81 8.68 -10.47 13.71
N LYS A 82 8.90 -11.76 14.00
CA LYS A 82 9.52 -12.66 13.02
C LYS A 82 8.53 -12.96 11.89
N ASN A 83 9.04 -13.24 10.69
CA ASN A 83 8.20 -13.48 9.51
C ASN A 83 7.27 -14.70 9.68
N ASP A 84 7.71 -15.75 10.38
CA ASP A 84 6.93 -16.96 10.69
C ASP A 84 5.77 -16.71 11.67
N GLN A 85 5.81 -15.58 12.38
CA GLN A 85 4.75 -15.14 13.29
C GLN A 85 3.68 -14.29 12.57
N ILE A 86 3.85 -13.97 11.28
CA ILE A 86 2.89 -13.18 10.53
C ILE A 86 1.90 -14.09 9.80
N VAL A 87 0.63 -13.68 9.83
CA VAL A 87 -0.41 -14.20 8.95
C VAL A 87 -1.15 -13.02 8.32
N CYS A 88 -1.42 -13.13 7.02
CA CYS A 88 -2.17 -12.13 6.28
C CYS A 88 -3.39 -12.76 5.60
N GLN A 89 -4.38 -11.94 5.29
CA GLN A 89 -5.56 -12.34 4.54
C GLN A 89 -6.03 -11.16 3.67
N MET A 90 -6.43 -11.46 2.43
CA MET A 90 -7.11 -10.51 1.57
C MET A 90 -8.63 -10.62 1.77
N TYR A 91 -9.32 -9.48 1.73
CA TYR A 91 -10.76 -9.31 1.81
C TYR A 91 -11.28 -8.58 0.58
N LYS A 92 -12.55 -8.80 0.24
CA LYS A 92 -13.21 -8.15 -0.91
C LYS A 92 -13.77 -6.77 -0.56
N ASP A 93 -13.86 -6.44 0.72
CA ASP A 93 -14.47 -5.22 1.23
C ASP A 93 -13.59 -4.51 2.26
N GLN A 94 -13.82 -3.21 2.39
CA GLN A 94 -13.11 -2.31 3.30
C GLN A 94 -13.42 -2.53 4.80
N TYR A 95 -14.33 -3.45 5.14
CA TYR A 95 -14.69 -3.76 6.51
C TYR A 95 -14.06 -5.07 6.99
N GLY A 96 -13.35 -5.80 6.12
CA GLY A 96 -12.70 -7.07 6.45
C GLY A 96 -13.71 -8.19 6.74
N THR A 97 -14.89 -8.15 6.12
CA THR A 97 -15.99 -9.07 6.43
C THR A 97 -16.14 -10.21 5.44
N LEU A 98 -15.73 -10.01 4.19
CA LEU A 98 -15.83 -10.97 3.09
C LEU A 98 -14.42 -11.41 2.68
N PRO A 99 -13.98 -12.62 3.06
CA PRO A 99 -12.70 -13.15 2.62
C PRO A 99 -12.56 -13.14 1.09
N GLY A 100 -11.43 -12.59 0.63
CA GLY A 100 -10.95 -12.61 -0.75
C GLY A 100 -9.88 -13.67 -0.99
N SER A 101 -9.25 -14.17 0.06
CA SER A 101 -8.28 -15.27 0.04
C SER A 101 -8.42 -16.15 1.28
N ALA A 102 -7.79 -17.33 1.25
CA ALA A 102 -7.39 -18.01 2.48
C ALA A 102 -6.32 -17.18 3.22
N GLU A 103 -6.11 -17.48 4.50
CA GLU A 103 -4.95 -16.94 5.22
C GLU A 103 -3.65 -17.44 4.59
N PHE A 104 -2.65 -16.58 4.52
CA PHE A 104 -1.34 -16.88 3.93
C PHE A 104 -0.20 -16.44 4.84
N THR A 105 0.95 -17.09 4.66
CA THR A 105 2.16 -16.90 5.46
C THR A 105 3.37 -16.77 4.54
N VAL A 106 4.56 -16.51 5.11
CA VAL A 106 5.81 -16.48 4.34
C VAL A 106 6.12 -17.82 3.65
N GLU A 107 5.64 -18.94 4.19
CA GLU A 107 5.85 -20.28 3.64
C GLU A 107 4.77 -20.71 2.65
N ASN A 108 3.57 -20.12 2.76
CA ASN A 108 2.41 -20.47 1.95
C ASN A 108 1.81 -19.18 1.38
N PRO A 109 2.24 -18.75 0.18
CA PRO A 109 1.66 -17.61 -0.51
C PRO A 109 0.17 -17.76 -0.80
N ALA A 110 -0.53 -16.64 -0.99
CA ALA A 110 -1.92 -16.65 -1.39
C ALA A 110 -2.04 -16.62 -2.92
N VAL A 111 -2.34 -17.79 -3.51
CA VAL A 111 -2.74 -17.89 -4.92
C VAL A 111 -4.20 -17.44 -5.04
N ILE A 112 -4.43 -16.28 -5.66
CA ILE A 112 -5.74 -15.63 -5.72
C ILE A 112 -6.53 -16.09 -6.94
N SER A 113 -5.90 -16.09 -8.11
CA SER A 113 -6.57 -16.34 -9.39
C SER A 113 -5.54 -16.69 -10.46
N THR A 114 -5.95 -17.48 -11.45
CA THR A 114 -5.15 -17.74 -12.66
C THR A 114 -5.25 -16.63 -13.71
N ASN A 115 -6.20 -15.70 -13.54
CA ASN A 115 -6.36 -14.49 -14.32
C ASN A 115 -6.17 -13.27 -13.43
N SER A 116 -5.76 -12.14 -14.00
CA SER A 116 -5.65 -10.88 -13.27
C SER A 116 -7.00 -10.47 -12.65
N VAL A 117 -6.98 -10.16 -11.36
CA VAL A 117 -8.12 -9.61 -10.63
C VAL A 117 -7.68 -8.38 -9.86
N ASP A 118 -8.62 -7.50 -9.54
CA ASP A 118 -8.33 -6.33 -8.71
C ASP A 118 -7.88 -6.75 -7.31
N LEU A 119 -6.85 -6.09 -6.81
CA LEU A 119 -6.38 -6.25 -5.45
C LEU A 119 -7.50 -5.91 -4.46
N GLY A 120 -7.76 -6.80 -3.51
CA GLY A 120 -8.68 -6.53 -2.41
C GLY A 120 -8.07 -5.68 -1.29
N TRP A 121 -8.63 -5.82 -0.10
CA TRP A 121 -8.13 -5.22 1.13
C TRP A 121 -7.29 -6.23 1.92
N ILE A 122 -6.03 -5.93 2.19
CA ILE A 122 -5.13 -6.83 2.92
C ILE A 122 -5.11 -6.45 4.41
N LEU A 123 -5.27 -7.46 5.27
CA LEU A 123 -4.98 -7.36 6.69
C LEU A 123 -3.80 -8.29 7.03
N CYS A 124 -2.82 -7.77 7.74
CA CYS A 124 -1.77 -8.59 8.34
C CYS A 124 -1.81 -8.49 9.86
N ARG A 125 -1.62 -9.63 10.53
CA ARG A 125 -1.65 -9.75 11.99
C ARG A 125 -0.55 -10.70 12.47
N VAL A 126 -0.20 -10.59 13.75
CA VAL A 126 0.66 -11.56 14.42
C VAL A 126 -0.21 -12.77 14.79
N LYS A 127 0.23 -13.99 14.46
CA LYS A 127 -0.40 -15.22 14.93
C LYS A 127 -0.45 -15.21 16.45
N ALA A 128 -1.64 -15.40 17.01
CA ALA A 128 -1.74 -15.68 18.44
C ALA A 128 -1.07 -17.03 18.71
N SER A 129 -0.10 -17.05 19.62
CA SER A 129 0.43 -18.30 20.16
C SER A 129 -0.72 -19.05 20.83
N SER A 130 -1.06 -20.22 20.28
CA SER A 130 -2.00 -21.18 20.88
C SER A 130 -1.32 -21.97 21.99
#